data_AF-A0A928C1I4-F1
#
_entry.id   AF-A0A928C1I4-F1
#
_cell.length_a   1.000
_cell.length_b   1.000
_cell.length_c   1.000
_cell.angle_alpha   90.00
_cell.angle_beta   90.00
_cell.angle_gamma   90.00
#
_symmetry.space_group_name_H-M   'P 1'
#
loop_
_entity.id
_entity.type
_entity.pdbx_description
1 polymer ?
#
loop_
_entity_poly.entity_id
_entity_poly.type
_entity_poly.pdbx_seq_one_letter_code
_entity_poly.pdbx_strand_id
1 'polypeptide(L)'
;MPALPRWRFTEIYHQKNRDQNMNNFGFSINKDKSINMDEVSKELSNYLSAEEPTFDSCMSCGTCSATCSAGSFTKFSLRRINLLVLRGQLNEVKNEIDKCMLCGKCTLLCPRNVNTRGVIVAIKQYFDKNPLN
;
A
#
# COMPACT_ATOMS: atom_id res chain seq x y z
N MET A 1 54.99 17.42 -11.47
CA MET A 1 53.58 17.02 -11.28
C MET A 1 53.59 15.77 -10.40
N PRO A 2 53.13 15.82 -9.14
CA PRO A 2 53.23 14.64 -8.27
C PRO A 2 52.21 13.60 -8.72
N ALA A 3 52.70 12.37 -8.92
CA ALA A 3 51.88 11.21 -9.22
C ALA A 3 50.93 10.95 -8.03
N LEU A 4 49.63 10.92 -8.29
CA LEU A 4 48.61 10.60 -7.29
C LEU A 4 48.88 9.21 -6.69
N PRO A 5 48.68 9.01 -5.39
CA PRO A 5 48.96 7.74 -4.75
C PRO A 5 47.97 6.65 -5.20
N ARG A 6 48.48 5.41 -5.37
CA ARG A 6 47.82 4.28 -6.04
C ARG A 6 46.41 3.93 -5.52
N TRP A 7 46.10 4.25 -4.27
CA TRP A 7 44.79 4.01 -3.65
C TRP A 7 43.66 4.93 -4.15
N ARG A 8 44.01 6.08 -4.73
CA ARG A 8 43.04 6.99 -5.38
C ARG A 8 42.57 6.47 -6.75
N PHE A 9 43.33 5.56 -7.36
CA PHE A 9 42.97 4.91 -8.63
C PHE A 9 41.95 3.77 -8.42
N THR A 10 42.02 3.08 -7.27
CA THR A 10 41.09 1.98 -6.92
C THR A 10 39.68 2.45 -6.59
N GLU A 11 39.50 3.64 -5.99
CA GLU A 11 38.17 4.21 -5.70
C GLU A 11 37.40 4.54 -6.99
N ILE A 12 38.09 5.07 -8.01
CA ILE A 12 37.48 5.36 -9.32
C ILE A 12 37.20 4.05 -10.10
N TYR A 13 38.05 3.02 -9.93
CA TYR A 13 37.87 1.72 -10.57
C TYR A 13 36.67 0.94 -10.01
N HIS A 14 36.37 1.03 -8.71
CA HIS A 14 35.23 0.33 -8.09
C HIS A 14 33.88 0.99 -8.38
N GLN A 15 33.83 2.33 -8.50
CA GLN A 15 32.58 3.01 -8.82
C GLN A 15 32.16 2.80 -10.29
N LYS A 16 33.14 2.73 -11.22
CA LYS A 16 32.87 2.62 -12.66
C LYS A 16 32.60 1.19 -13.15
N ASN A 17 32.86 0.17 -12.33
CA ASN A 17 32.68 -1.25 -12.67
C ASN A 17 31.47 -1.94 -11.98
N ARG A 18 30.60 -1.21 -11.27
CA ARG A 18 29.39 -1.85 -10.72
C ARG A 18 28.28 -2.09 -11.74
N ASP A 19 28.33 -1.39 -12.88
CA ASP A 19 27.23 -1.40 -13.86
C ASP A 19 27.60 -2.03 -15.22
N GLN A 20 28.84 -2.51 -15.42
CA GLN A 20 29.33 -2.91 -16.77
C GLN A 20 29.84 -4.35 -16.88
N ASN A 21 29.52 -5.24 -15.94
CA ASN A 21 29.73 -6.67 -16.16
C ASN A 21 28.68 -7.52 -15.43
N MET A 22 27.42 -7.42 -15.87
CA MET A 22 26.40 -8.39 -15.52
C MET A 22 26.21 -9.31 -16.73
N ASN A 23 26.65 -10.56 -16.62
CA ASN A 23 26.19 -11.62 -17.51
C ASN A 23 24.65 -11.58 -17.53
N ASN A 24 24.07 -11.28 -18.68
CA ASN A 24 22.63 -11.02 -18.83
C ASN A 24 21.84 -12.32 -18.65
N PHE A 25 21.50 -12.68 -17.41
CA PHE A 25 20.73 -13.87 -17.05
C PHE A 25 19.21 -13.71 -17.33
N GLY A 26 18.81 -12.82 -18.24
CA GLY A 26 17.39 -12.61 -18.59
C GLY A 26 16.53 -11.94 -17.52
N PHE A 27 17.13 -11.43 -16.43
CA PHE A 27 16.44 -10.69 -15.38
C PHE A 27 16.78 -9.19 -15.46
N SER A 28 15.76 -8.34 -15.47
CA SER A 28 15.90 -6.89 -15.34
C SER A 28 15.74 -6.47 -13.87
N ILE A 29 16.56 -5.51 -13.43
CA ILE A 29 16.43 -4.90 -12.10
C ILE A 29 15.17 -4.04 -12.13
N ASN A 30 14.09 -4.54 -11.51
CA ASN A 30 12.87 -3.77 -11.34
C ASN A 30 13.11 -2.63 -10.35
N LYS A 31 12.49 -1.47 -10.60
CA LYS A 31 12.47 -0.38 -9.62
C LYS A 31 11.85 -0.88 -8.31
N ASP A 32 12.46 -0.49 -7.19
CA ASP A 32 11.95 -0.81 -5.88
C ASP A 32 10.57 -0.15 -5.65
N LYS A 33 9.66 -0.89 -5.01
CA LYS A 33 8.35 -0.37 -4.56
C LYS A 33 8.39 0.02 -3.09
N SER A 34 9.57 0.32 -2.57
CA SER A 34 9.72 0.74 -1.19
C SER A 34 9.04 2.10 -1.01
N ILE A 35 8.40 2.29 0.14
CA ILE A 35 7.77 3.54 0.53
C ILE A 35 8.36 3.96 1.86
N ASN A 36 8.71 5.24 2.00
CA ASN A 36 9.15 5.77 3.29
C ASN A 36 7.91 6.03 4.17
N MET A 37 7.69 5.19 5.18
CA MET A 37 6.51 5.28 6.05
C MET A 37 6.53 6.49 7.00
N ASP A 38 7.69 7.14 7.16
CA ASP A 38 7.84 8.33 8.02
C ASP A 38 7.40 9.62 7.29
N GLU A 39 7.47 9.62 5.96
CA GLU A 39 7.10 10.78 5.12
C GLU A 39 5.62 10.76 4.71
N VAL A 40 4.96 9.60 4.80
CA VAL A 40 3.58 9.39 4.34
C VAL A 40 2.57 9.97 5.33
N SER A 41 1.59 10.72 4.83
CA SER A 41 0.48 11.23 5.64
C SER A 41 -0.49 10.11 6.04
N LYS A 42 -0.83 10.05 7.34
CA LYS A 42 -1.73 9.05 7.93
C LYS A 42 -3.12 9.59 8.26
N GLU A 43 -3.54 10.67 7.59
CA GLU A 43 -4.79 11.39 7.87
C GLU A 43 -6.02 10.48 7.79
N LEU A 44 -6.16 9.73 6.71
CA LEU A 44 -7.28 8.78 6.54
C LEU A 44 -7.25 7.68 7.60
N SER A 45 -6.07 7.16 7.94
CA SER A 45 -5.95 6.12 8.97
C SER A 45 -6.40 6.65 10.33
N ASN A 46 -5.94 7.85 10.71
CA ASN A 46 -6.31 8.49 11.96
C ASN A 46 -7.82 8.80 12.03
N TYR A 47 -8.40 9.24 10.91
CA TYR A 47 -9.85 9.45 10.80
C TYR A 47 -10.63 8.14 11.02
N LEU A 48 -10.17 7.04 10.42
CA LEU A 48 -10.84 5.74 10.57
C LEU A 48 -10.70 5.17 11.97
N SER A 49 -9.55 5.33 12.64
CA SER A 49 -9.38 4.90 14.03
C SER A 49 -10.30 5.68 14.98
N ALA A 50 -10.61 6.94 14.66
CA ALA A 50 -11.55 7.77 15.44
C ALA A 50 -13.03 7.36 15.21
N GLU A 51 -13.43 7.12 13.96
CA GLU A 51 -14.82 6.79 13.62
C GLU A 51 -15.15 5.30 13.89
N GLU A 52 -14.22 4.41 13.57
CA GLU A 52 -14.37 2.96 13.64
C GLU A 52 -13.16 2.34 14.37
N PRO A 53 -13.10 2.37 15.72
CA PRO A 53 -11.95 1.88 16.48
C PRO A 53 -11.69 0.38 16.29
N THR A 54 -12.68 -0.36 15.81
CA THR A 54 -12.51 -1.78 15.46
C THR A 54 -11.54 -1.97 14.28
N PHE A 55 -11.31 -0.95 13.45
CA PHE A 55 -10.37 -0.95 12.33
C PHE A 55 -8.96 -1.37 12.76
N ASP A 56 -8.48 -0.85 13.89
CA ASP A 56 -7.13 -1.10 14.41
C ASP A 56 -6.91 -2.56 14.82
N SER A 57 -7.98 -3.32 15.04
CA SER A 57 -7.92 -4.75 15.37
C SER A 57 -7.65 -5.66 14.16
N CYS A 58 -7.64 -5.09 12.94
CA CYS A 58 -7.47 -5.82 11.70
C CYS A 58 -6.04 -6.39 11.54
N MET A 59 -5.94 -7.71 11.53
CA MET A 59 -4.67 -8.44 11.31
C MET A 59 -4.36 -8.74 9.83
N SER A 60 -5.09 -8.12 8.89
CA SER A 60 -4.90 -8.31 7.44
C SER A 60 -4.96 -9.78 6.94
N CYS A 61 -5.79 -10.63 7.57
CA CYS A 61 -5.91 -12.06 7.22
C CYS A 61 -6.50 -12.34 5.82
N GLY A 62 -7.36 -11.45 5.30
CA GLY A 62 -7.93 -11.56 3.96
C GLY A 62 -9.26 -12.31 3.82
N THR A 63 -9.89 -12.75 4.92
CA THR A 63 -11.22 -13.38 4.89
C THR A 63 -12.28 -12.51 4.20
N CYS A 64 -12.21 -11.19 4.41
CA CYS A 64 -13.10 -10.24 3.76
C CYS A 64 -12.91 -10.16 2.24
N SER A 65 -11.69 -10.34 1.72
CA SER A 65 -11.43 -10.36 0.29
C SER A 65 -11.89 -11.67 -0.35
N ALA A 66 -11.68 -12.81 0.32
CA ALA A 66 -12.10 -14.12 -0.18
C ALA A 66 -13.62 -14.26 -0.32
N THR A 67 -14.38 -13.58 0.54
CA THR A 67 -15.84 -13.69 0.63
C THR A 67 -16.56 -12.61 -0.19
N CYS A 68 -15.81 -11.66 -0.75
CA CYS A 68 -16.38 -10.53 -1.45
C CYS A 68 -16.88 -10.92 -2.84
N SER A 69 -18.19 -10.80 -3.05
CA SER A 69 -18.79 -11.03 -4.36
C SER A 69 -18.28 -10.04 -5.43
N ALA A 70 -17.96 -8.80 -5.05
CA ALA A 70 -17.39 -7.82 -5.99
C ALA A 70 -15.97 -8.22 -6.45
N GLY A 71 -15.21 -8.89 -5.60
CA GLY A 71 -13.87 -9.40 -5.93
C GLY A 71 -13.88 -10.54 -6.95
N SER A 72 -15.01 -11.23 -7.12
CA SER A 72 -15.17 -12.25 -8.17
C SER A 72 -15.32 -11.66 -9.57
N PHE A 73 -15.90 -10.46 -9.67
CA PHE A 73 -16.17 -9.80 -10.96
C PHE A 73 -15.19 -8.66 -11.28
N THR A 74 -14.49 -8.13 -10.28
CA THR A 74 -13.59 -6.98 -10.42
C THR A 74 -12.30 -7.22 -9.62
N LYS A 75 -11.27 -6.38 -9.85
CA LYS A 75 -10.01 -6.42 -9.06
C LYS A 75 -10.15 -5.80 -7.66
N PHE A 76 -11.33 -5.88 -7.03
CA PHE A 76 -11.59 -5.34 -5.71
C PHE A 76 -11.08 -6.26 -4.60
N SER A 77 -10.40 -5.70 -3.61
CA SER A 77 -9.94 -6.44 -2.44
C SER A 77 -9.95 -5.54 -1.21
N LEU A 78 -10.78 -5.90 -0.23
CA LEU A 78 -10.90 -5.16 1.01
C LEU A 78 -9.59 -5.17 1.82
N ARG A 79 -8.87 -6.31 1.83
CA ARG A 79 -7.53 -6.40 2.40
C ARG A 79 -6.54 -5.46 1.71
N ARG A 80 -6.63 -5.29 0.38
CA ARG A 80 -5.77 -4.35 -0.35
C ARG A 80 -6.07 -2.92 0.08
N ILE A 81 -7.35 -2.55 0.17
CA ILE A 81 -7.77 -1.22 0.64
C ILE A 81 -7.19 -0.95 2.03
N ASN A 82 -7.29 -1.89 2.96
CA ASN A 82 -6.70 -1.76 4.30
C ASN A 82 -5.20 -1.43 4.24
N LEU A 83 -4.45 -2.13 3.38
CA LEU A 83 -3.03 -1.86 3.18
C LEU A 83 -2.78 -0.47 2.57
N LEU A 84 -3.58 -0.05 1.59
CA LEU A 84 -3.43 1.26 0.95
C LEU A 84 -3.71 2.42 1.91
N VAL A 85 -4.70 2.26 2.79
CA VAL A 85 -5.02 3.20 3.87
C VAL A 85 -3.83 3.36 4.81
N LEU A 86 -3.26 2.25 5.29
CA LEU A 86 -2.10 2.27 6.19
C LEU A 86 -0.85 2.88 5.52
N ARG A 87 -0.76 2.77 4.18
CA ARG A 87 0.30 3.36 3.36
C ARG A 87 0.02 4.78 2.89
N GLY A 88 -1.10 5.40 3.30
CA GLY A 88 -1.47 6.75 2.89
C GLY A 88 -1.68 6.94 1.38
N GLN A 89 -1.92 5.86 0.62
CA GLN A 89 -2.09 5.93 -0.84
C GLN A 89 -3.54 6.28 -1.22
N LEU A 90 -3.97 7.51 -0.96
CA LEU A 90 -5.38 7.94 -1.07
C LEU A 90 -5.97 7.77 -2.48
N ASN A 91 -5.20 8.06 -3.53
CA ASN A 91 -5.66 7.95 -4.92
C ASN A 91 -6.05 6.51 -5.27
N GLU A 92 -5.25 5.53 -4.84
CA GLU A 92 -5.58 4.12 -5.07
C GLU A 92 -6.78 3.68 -4.24
N VAL A 93 -6.92 4.17 -3.01
CA VAL A 93 -8.09 3.88 -2.17
C VAL A 93 -9.37 4.36 -2.83
N LYS A 94 -9.42 5.61 -3.32
CA LYS A 94 -10.60 6.18 -3.99
C LYS A 94 -11.01 5.36 -5.22
N ASN A 95 -10.06 4.94 -6.04
CA ASN A 95 -10.37 4.12 -7.23
C ASN A 95 -10.91 2.72 -6.88
N GLU A 96 -10.54 2.17 -5.73
CA GLU A 96 -11.02 0.85 -5.31
C GLU A 96 -12.34 0.92 -4.51
N ILE A 97 -12.59 2.01 -3.77
CA ILE A 97 -13.73 2.10 -2.84
C ILE A 97 -15.08 2.05 -3.54
N ASP A 98 -15.17 2.63 -4.74
CA ASP A 98 -16.43 2.74 -5.51
C ASP A 98 -16.96 1.40 -5.99
N LYS A 99 -16.09 0.39 -6.08
CA LYS A 99 -16.46 -0.97 -6.49
C LYS A 99 -17.23 -1.73 -5.38
N CYS A 100 -17.24 -1.22 -4.16
CA CYS A 100 -17.94 -1.86 -3.05
C CYS A 100 -19.46 -1.67 -3.14
N MET A 101 -20.20 -2.78 -3.23
CA MET A 101 -21.68 -2.81 -3.25
C MET A 101 -22.33 -2.78 -1.85
N LEU A 102 -21.56 -2.56 -0.78
CA LEU A 102 -22.05 -2.45 0.61
C LEU A 102 -22.90 -3.64 1.12
N CYS A 103 -22.65 -4.86 0.63
CA CYS A 103 -23.43 -6.06 0.98
C CYS A 103 -23.21 -6.61 2.40
N GLY A 104 -22.16 -6.17 3.12
CA GLY A 104 -21.94 -6.52 4.53
C GLY A 104 -21.39 -7.93 4.84
N LYS A 105 -21.23 -8.82 3.83
CA LYS A 105 -20.70 -10.19 4.03
C LYS A 105 -19.34 -10.24 4.73
N CYS A 106 -18.49 -9.25 4.48
CA CYS A 106 -17.16 -9.13 5.07
C CYS A 106 -17.17 -8.96 6.59
N THR A 107 -18.22 -8.35 7.17
CA THR A 107 -18.33 -8.13 8.61
C THR A 107 -18.72 -9.42 9.33
N LEU A 108 -19.59 -10.22 8.74
CA LEU A 108 -20.07 -11.50 9.30
C LEU A 108 -18.96 -12.54 9.47
N LEU A 109 -17.94 -12.50 8.60
CA LEU A 109 -16.88 -13.51 8.55
C LEU A 109 -15.55 -13.02 9.15
N CYS A 110 -15.51 -11.82 9.71
CA CYS A 110 -14.28 -11.28 10.29
C CYS A 110 -13.96 -11.97 11.63
N PRO A 111 -12.82 -12.70 11.76
CA PRO A 111 -12.46 -13.36 13.01
C PRO A 111 -12.09 -12.38 14.14
N ARG A 112 -11.79 -11.13 13.78
CA ARG A 112 -11.47 -10.04 14.72
C ARG A 112 -12.67 -9.15 15.02
N ASN A 113 -13.85 -9.47 14.47
CA ASN A 113 -15.07 -8.69 14.61
C ASN A 113 -14.90 -7.21 14.19
N VAL A 114 -14.12 -6.97 13.14
CA VAL A 114 -13.95 -5.62 12.56
C VAL A 114 -15.22 -5.24 11.81
N ASN A 115 -15.76 -4.05 12.09
CA ASN A 115 -16.90 -3.49 11.36
C ASN A 115 -16.49 -3.00 9.96
N THR A 116 -16.14 -3.96 9.10
CA THR A 116 -15.62 -3.70 7.76
C THR A 116 -16.59 -2.96 6.85
N ARG A 117 -17.91 -3.13 7.05
CA ARG A 117 -18.93 -2.34 6.34
C ARG A 117 -18.89 -0.88 6.78
N GLY A 118 -18.84 -0.63 8.09
CA GLY A 118 -18.71 0.72 8.65
C GLY A 118 -17.46 1.43 8.17
N VAL A 119 -16.31 0.75 8.19
CA VAL A 119 -15.04 1.27 7.66
C VAL A 119 -15.17 1.75 6.22
N ILE A 120 -15.80 0.99 5.33
CA ILE A 120 -15.99 1.40 3.94
C ILE A 120 -16.88 2.64 3.82
N VAL A 121 -17.93 2.73 4.62
CA VAL A 121 -18.82 3.90 4.66
C VAL A 121 -18.06 5.13 5.17
N ALA A 122 -17.27 4.99 6.23
CA ALA A 122 -16.44 6.06 6.77
C ALA A 122 -15.41 6.56 5.75
N ILE A 123 -14.78 5.66 4.98
CA ILE A 123 -13.87 6.05 3.88
C ILE A 123 -14.62 6.87 2.81
N LYS A 124 -15.83 6.46 2.42
CA LYS A 124 -16.62 7.23 1.44
C LYS A 124 -16.96 8.62 1.96
N GLN A 125 -17.44 8.72 3.20
CA GLN A 125 -17.73 9.99 3.86
C GLN A 125 -16.49 10.91 3.96
N TYR A 126 -15.30 10.33 4.17
CA TYR A 126 -14.05 11.08 4.18
C TYR A 126 -13.78 11.75 2.82
N PHE A 127 -13.95 11.01 1.72
CA PHE A 127 -13.75 11.54 0.37
C PHE A 127 -14.87 12.50 -0.06
N ASP A 128 -16.09 12.34 0.45
CA ASP A 128 -17.18 13.29 0.21
C ASP A 128 -16.88 14.65 0.86
N LYS A 129 -16.26 14.65 2.05
CA LYS A 129 -15.83 15.87 2.75
C LYS A 129 -14.55 16.48 2.16
N ASN A 130 -13.65 15.64 1.64
CA ASN A 130 -12.34 16.04 1.12
C ASN A 130 -12.17 15.52 -0.33
N PRO A 131 -12.74 16.23 -1.33
CA PRO A 131 -12.56 15.84 -2.72
C PRO A 131 -11.07 15.96 -3.09
N LEU A 132 -10.50 14.85 -3.58
CA LEU A 132 -9.18 14.86 -4.22
C LEU A 132 -9.30 15.61 -5.56
N ASN A 133 -8.56 16.72 -5.67
CA ASN A 133 -8.44 17.56 -6.86
C ASN A 133 -7.62 16.87 -7.96
#